data_AF-A0A955TC44-F1
#
_entry.id   AF-A0A955TC44-F1
#
_cell.length_a   1.000
_cell.length_b   1.000
_cell.length_c   1.000
_cell.angle_alpha   90.00
_cell.angle_beta   90.00
_cell.angle_gamma   90.00
#
_symmetry.space_group_name_H-M   'P 1'
#
loop_
_entity.id
_entity.type
_entity.pdbx_description
1 polymer ?
#
loop_
_entity_poly.entity_id
_entity_poly.type
_entity_poly.pdbx_seq_one_letter_code
_entity_poly.pdbx_strand_id
1 'polypeptide(L)'
;MPDSFNAFLTNELVLIGDEDQIRKDLVVYRNADEVIEVLRPFFGGRLIVSGYGFAQGSGVLYYLKDTNLKPLDKPVWEECLRDVQIDDGDRSFCRASDYYSIRMERIDGTFFVVIRDPENRVFSQTWHIDPKHRMNVYRKTAQIRNRVSFEHRLGFDGDHCGWRETAKENAD
;
A
#
# COMPACT_ATOMS: atom_id res chain seq x y z
N MET A 1 16.63 3.14 9.18
CA MET A 1 15.32 3.50 9.77
C MET A 1 14.25 2.93 8.84
N PRO A 2 13.15 2.32 9.32
CA PRO A 2 12.13 1.85 8.40
C PRO A 2 11.35 3.07 7.88
N ASP A 3 11.66 3.48 6.65
CA ASP A 3 10.95 4.53 5.93
C ASP A 3 9.49 4.09 5.68
N SER A 4 8.59 4.52 6.56
CA SER A 4 7.15 4.39 6.39
C SER A 4 6.48 5.69 6.83
N PHE A 5 5.80 6.35 5.90
CA PHE A 5 4.90 7.47 6.19
C PHE A 5 3.55 7.20 5.53
N ASN A 6 2.55 7.03 6.38
CA ASN A 6 1.19 7.55 6.31
C ASN A 6 0.42 6.76 7.37
N ALA A 7 0.43 7.26 8.61
CA ALA A 7 -0.41 6.76 9.70
C ALA A 7 -1.77 7.44 9.55
N PHE A 8 -2.74 6.74 8.93
CA PHE A 8 -4.11 7.20 8.94
C PHE A 8 -4.69 6.92 10.32
N LEU A 9 -5.16 7.97 11.01
CA LEU A 9 -5.81 7.84 12.32
C LEU A 9 -7.28 7.49 12.10
N THR A 10 -7.75 6.37 12.66
CA THR A 10 -9.16 5.95 12.55
C THR A 10 -9.85 5.84 13.91
N ASN A 11 -9.13 5.39 14.94
CA ASN A 11 -9.71 5.02 16.24
C ASN A 11 -10.88 4.03 16.11
N GLU A 12 -10.83 3.17 15.10
CA GLU A 12 -11.87 2.19 14.83
C GLU A 12 -11.81 1.03 15.83
N LEU A 13 -12.96 0.61 16.36
CA LEU A 13 -13.05 -0.54 17.25
C LEU A 13 -13.26 -1.82 16.43
N VAL A 14 -12.34 -2.76 16.54
CA VAL A 14 -12.37 -4.04 15.83
C VAL A 14 -12.58 -5.20 16.81
N LEU A 15 -13.42 -6.16 16.43
CA LEU A 15 -13.57 -7.42 17.13
C LEU A 15 -12.47 -8.37 16.65
N ILE A 16 -11.72 -8.95 17.59
CA ILE A 16 -10.69 -9.91 17.28
C ILE A 16 -11.29 -11.31 17.36
N GLY A 17 -11.25 -12.04 16.23
CA GLY A 17 -11.73 -13.42 16.15
C GLY A 17 -10.94 -14.38 17.05
N ASP A 18 -11.35 -15.65 17.03
CA ASP A 18 -10.54 -16.73 17.58
C ASP A 18 -9.42 -17.12 16.60
N GLU A 19 -8.54 -18.03 17.02
CA GLU A 19 -7.39 -18.45 16.21
C GLU A 19 -7.82 -19.01 14.86
N ASP A 20 -8.88 -19.82 14.81
CA ASP A 20 -9.35 -20.46 13.58
C ASP A 20 -9.90 -19.43 12.60
N GLN A 21 -10.66 -18.45 13.08
CA GLN A 21 -11.18 -17.36 12.26
C GLN A 21 -10.03 -16.49 11.72
N ILE A 22 -9.10 -16.08 12.58
CA ILE A 22 -7.96 -15.25 12.16
C ILE A 22 -7.07 -16.01 11.18
N ARG A 23 -6.82 -17.30 11.40
CA ARG A 23 -6.01 -18.12 10.47
C ARG A 23 -6.67 -18.27 9.09
N LYS A 24 -8.01 -18.33 9.03
CA LYS A 24 -8.75 -18.31 7.76
C LYS A 24 -8.61 -16.96 7.06
N ASP A 25 -8.75 -15.87 7.80
CA ASP A 25 -8.68 -14.50 7.26
C ASP A 25 -7.24 -14.14 6.83
N LEU A 26 -6.24 -14.67 7.54
CA LEU A 26 -4.82 -14.42 7.28
C LEU A 26 -4.15 -15.41 6.32
N VAL A 27 -4.89 -16.36 5.73
CA VAL A 27 -4.33 -17.40 4.84
C VAL A 27 -3.55 -16.83 3.63
N VAL A 28 -3.86 -15.59 3.26
CA VAL A 28 -3.22 -14.86 2.16
C VAL A 28 -2.03 -14.00 2.60
N TYR A 29 -1.61 -14.06 3.87
CA TYR A 29 -0.53 -13.23 4.42
C TYR A 29 0.69 -14.08 4.77
N ARG A 30 1.88 -13.56 4.47
CA ARG A 30 3.15 -14.30 4.64
C ARG A 30 3.48 -14.58 6.10
N ASN A 31 3.17 -13.62 6.96
CA ASN A 31 3.55 -13.61 8.37
C ASN A 31 2.33 -13.85 9.28
N ALA A 32 1.37 -14.65 8.82
CA ALA A 32 0.15 -14.97 9.54
C ALA A 32 0.41 -15.49 10.96
N ASP A 33 1.39 -16.38 11.16
CA ASP A 33 1.71 -16.91 12.49
C ASP A 33 2.26 -15.84 13.44
N GLU A 34 3.06 -14.88 12.94
CA GLU A 34 3.55 -13.76 13.75
C GLU A 34 2.41 -12.84 14.17
N VAL A 35 1.46 -12.58 13.27
CA VAL A 35 0.25 -11.79 13.57
C VAL A 35 -0.61 -12.49 14.61
N ILE A 36 -0.82 -13.80 14.46
CA ILE A 36 -1.56 -14.63 15.42
C ILE A 36 -0.92 -14.56 16.81
N GLU A 37 0.41 -14.68 16.93
CA GLU A 37 1.11 -14.56 18.21
C GLU A 37 0.90 -13.20 18.89
N VAL A 38 0.92 -12.10 18.11
CA VAL A 38 0.67 -10.75 18.65
C VAL A 38 -0.78 -10.59 19.12
N LEU A 39 -1.74 -11.15 18.38
CA LEU A 39 -3.17 -11.00 18.66
C LEU A 39 -3.72 -12.01 19.66
N ARG A 40 -3.03 -13.13 19.92
CA ARG A 40 -3.48 -14.23 20.79
C ARG A 40 -4.00 -13.78 22.17
N PRO A 41 -3.37 -12.83 22.88
CA PRO A 41 -3.89 -12.37 24.18
C PRO A 41 -5.25 -11.67 24.11
N PHE A 42 -5.70 -11.30 22.90
CA PHE A 42 -6.89 -10.49 22.66
C PHE A 42 -7.99 -11.24 21.91
N PHE A 43 -7.84 -12.54 21.64
CA PHE A 43 -8.85 -13.35 20.94
C PHE A 43 -10.21 -13.33 21.66
N GLY A 44 -11.29 -13.15 20.89
CA GLY A 44 -12.64 -12.93 21.39
C GLY A 44 -12.87 -11.55 22.03
N GLY A 45 -11.83 -10.72 22.09
CA GLY A 45 -11.85 -9.37 22.64
C GLY A 45 -12.00 -8.28 21.58
N ARG A 46 -11.84 -7.03 22.01
CA ARG A 46 -11.87 -5.85 21.12
C ARG A 46 -10.57 -5.08 21.22
N LEU A 47 -10.10 -4.57 20.09
CA LEU A 47 -8.96 -3.67 20.00
C LEU A 47 -9.37 -2.41 19.26
N ILE A 48 -8.61 -1.33 19.46
CA ILE A 48 -8.78 -0.07 18.75
C ILE A 48 -7.65 0.05 17.73
N VAL A 49 -8.00 0.15 16.45
CA VAL A 49 -7.07 0.55 15.40
C VAL A 49 -6.85 2.05 15.53
N SER A 50 -5.75 2.42 16.20
CA SER A 50 -5.39 3.83 16.38
C SER A 50 -4.76 4.42 15.11
N GLY A 51 -4.20 3.57 14.26
CA GLY A 51 -3.94 3.90 12.88
C GLY A 51 -3.36 2.74 12.09
N TYR A 52 -3.15 2.97 10.81
CA TYR A 52 -2.49 2.01 9.94
C TYR A 52 -1.58 2.71 8.94
N GLY A 53 -0.55 1.99 8.48
CA GLY A 53 0.40 2.43 7.48
C GLY A 53 0.81 1.28 6.57
N PHE A 54 1.69 1.54 5.61
CA PHE A 54 2.08 0.54 4.61
C PHE A 54 3.59 0.56 4.47
N ALA A 55 4.26 -0.15 5.37
CA ALA A 55 5.70 -0.25 5.39
C ALA A 55 6.18 -0.98 4.13
N GLN A 56 7.13 -0.38 3.40
CA GLN A 56 7.80 -0.98 2.23
C GLN A 56 6.90 -1.45 1.08
N GLY A 57 5.61 -1.12 1.11
CA GLY A 57 4.67 -1.43 0.05
C GLY A 57 4.25 -2.90 -0.06
N SER A 58 4.61 -3.79 0.86
CA SER A 58 4.23 -5.22 0.80
C SER A 58 3.20 -5.65 1.83
N GLY A 59 2.80 -4.76 2.75
CA GLY A 59 1.79 -5.08 3.75
C GLY A 59 1.15 -3.87 4.40
N VAL A 60 0.18 -4.15 5.27
CA VAL A 60 -0.46 -3.16 6.15
C VAL A 60 0.15 -3.30 7.54
N LEU A 61 0.52 -2.17 8.14
CA LEU A 61 1.05 -2.07 9.49
C LEU A 61 0.02 -1.37 10.36
N TYR A 62 -0.61 -2.09 11.28
CA TYR A 62 -1.61 -1.56 12.21
C TYR A 62 -0.97 -1.17 13.55
N TYR A 63 -1.35 0.01 14.02
CA TYR A 63 -1.08 0.50 15.36
C TYR A 63 -2.32 0.28 16.21
N LEU A 64 -2.27 -0.73 17.08
CA LEU A 64 -3.40 -1.15 17.89
C LEU A 64 -3.28 -0.65 19.34
N LYS A 65 -4.42 -0.40 19.96
CA LYS A 65 -4.57 -0.14 21.39
C LYS A 65 -5.58 -1.11 21.99
N ASP A 66 -5.44 -1.43 23.27
CA ASP A 66 -6.49 -2.11 24.02
C ASP A 66 -7.67 -1.15 24.31
N THR A 67 -8.74 -1.67 24.93
CA THR A 67 -9.92 -0.89 25.31
C THR A 67 -9.66 0.14 26.42
N ASN A 68 -8.51 0.09 27.09
CA ASN A 68 -8.03 1.09 28.05
C ASN A 68 -7.13 2.14 27.40
N LEU A 69 -7.09 2.19 26.05
CA LEU A 69 -6.27 3.10 25.24
C LEU A 69 -4.76 2.86 25.36
N LYS A 70 -4.33 1.74 25.93
CA LYS A 70 -2.91 1.39 26.02
C LYS A 70 -2.45 0.80 24.67
N PRO A 71 -1.38 1.33 24.04
CA PRO A 71 -0.82 0.73 22.84
C PRO A 71 -0.32 -0.70 23.09
N LEU A 72 -0.43 -1.55 22.07
CA LEU A 72 0.25 -2.85 22.07
C LEU A 72 1.77 -2.65 21.98
N ASP A 73 2.54 -3.56 22.57
CA ASP A 73 4.01 -3.49 22.61
C ASP A 73 4.64 -3.62 21.21
N LYS A 74 3.93 -4.23 20.26
CA LYS A 74 4.35 -4.38 18.87
C LYS A 74 3.19 -4.02 17.93
N PRO A 75 3.46 -3.28 16.84
CA PRO A 75 2.47 -3.11 15.79
C PRO A 75 2.21 -4.45 15.09
N VAL A 76 1.01 -4.60 14.53
CA VAL A 76 0.65 -5.78 13.73
C VAL A 76 0.98 -5.50 12.28
N TRP A 77 1.92 -6.24 11.71
CA TRP A 77 2.23 -6.18 10.30
C TRP A 77 1.58 -7.36 9.58
N GLU A 78 0.76 -7.09 8.58
CA GLU A 78 0.19 -8.08 7.67
C GLU A 78 0.82 -7.94 6.27
N GLU A 79 1.71 -8.85 5.85
CA GLU A 79 2.30 -8.87 4.50
C GLU A 79 1.41 -9.65 3.52
N CYS A 80 0.57 -8.97 2.73
CA CYS A 80 -0.39 -9.62 1.83
C CYS A 80 0.32 -10.20 0.60
N LEU A 81 0.07 -11.47 0.32
CA LEU A 81 0.61 -12.22 -0.83
C LEU A 81 -0.35 -12.27 -2.02
N ARG A 82 -1.60 -11.81 -1.85
CA ARG A 82 -2.62 -11.86 -2.90
C ARG A 82 -2.66 -10.54 -3.68
N ASP A 83 -2.65 -10.68 -4.99
CA ASP A 83 -2.92 -9.58 -5.91
C ASP A 83 -4.45 -9.38 -6.01
N VAL A 84 -4.96 -8.31 -5.37
CA VAL A 84 -6.40 -8.04 -5.35
C VAL A 84 -6.92 -7.70 -6.74
N GLN A 85 -8.17 -8.00 -7.03
CA GLN A 85 -8.79 -7.56 -8.28
C GLN A 85 -9.38 -6.16 -8.11
N ILE A 86 -9.11 -5.26 -9.06
CA ILE A 86 -9.72 -3.94 -9.13
C ILE A 86 -10.91 -4.04 -10.09
N ASP A 87 -12.07 -3.63 -9.60
CA ASP A 87 -13.25 -3.29 -10.41
C ASP A 87 -13.31 -1.76 -10.53
N ASP A 88 -13.22 -1.28 -11.76
CA ASP A 88 -13.18 0.15 -12.09
C ASP A 88 -14.41 0.58 -12.91
N GLY A 89 -15.47 -0.23 -12.92
CA GLY A 89 -16.73 0.04 -13.61
C GLY A 89 -16.67 -0.14 -15.14
N ASP A 90 -15.67 0.46 -15.79
CA ASP A 90 -15.52 0.48 -17.26
C ASP A 90 -14.58 -0.62 -17.80
N ARG A 91 -13.80 -1.27 -16.93
CA ARG A 91 -12.83 -2.30 -17.31
C ARG A 91 -13.13 -3.60 -16.58
N SER A 92 -13.05 -4.71 -17.32
CA SER A 92 -13.06 -6.06 -16.76
C SER A 92 -12.03 -6.18 -15.63
N PHE A 93 -12.41 -6.88 -14.55
CA PHE A 93 -11.56 -7.22 -13.40
C PHE A 93 -10.10 -7.46 -13.80
N CYS A 94 -9.21 -6.54 -13.44
CA CYS A 94 -7.78 -6.73 -13.61
C CYS A 94 -7.12 -6.87 -12.24
N ARG A 95 -5.96 -7.52 -12.22
CA ARG A 95 -5.12 -7.56 -11.02
C ARG A 95 -4.64 -6.15 -10.68
N ALA A 96 -4.58 -5.82 -9.41
CA ALA A 96 -4.18 -4.50 -8.96
C ALA A 96 -2.74 -4.17 -9.36
N SER A 97 -1.87 -5.18 -9.36
CA SER A 97 -0.48 -5.03 -9.83
C SER A 97 -0.33 -4.76 -11.33
N ASP A 98 -1.34 -5.15 -12.11
CA ASP A 98 -1.41 -4.99 -13.55
C ASP A 98 -2.23 -3.77 -13.98
N TYR A 99 -2.96 -3.13 -13.06
CA TYR A 99 -3.74 -1.93 -13.34
C TYR A 99 -2.83 -0.77 -13.80
N TYR A 100 -1.68 -0.59 -13.15
CA TYR A 100 -0.69 0.41 -13.56
C TYR A 100 0.45 -0.19 -14.38
N SER A 101 0.85 0.51 -15.44
CA SER A 101 2.09 0.20 -16.13
C SER A 101 3.26 0.85 -15.38
N ILE A 102 3.97 0.06 -14.57
CA ILE A 102 5.15 0.51 -13.81
C ILE A 102 6.41 0.01 -14.53
N ARG A 103 7.16 0.93 -15.13
CA ARG A 103 8.33 0.64 -15.98
C ARG A 103 9.52 1.52 -15.63
N MET A 104 10.71 1.06 -16.02
CA MET A 104 11.91 1.87 -16.00
C MET A 104 12.13 2.44 -17.40
N GLU A 105 12.36 3.75 -17.49
CA GLU A 105 12.62 4.45 -18.75
C GLU A 105 13.89 5.27 -18.65
N ARG A 106 14.62 5.38 -19.76
CA ARG A 106 15.81 6.21 -19.84
C ARG A 106 15.46 7.52 -20.52
N ILE A 107 15.58 8.62 -19.79
CA ILE A 107 15.27 9.98 -20.23
C ILE A 107 16.52 10.81 -19.97
N ASP A 108 17.08 11.42 -21.01
CA ASP A 108 18.31 12.24 -20.95
C ASP A 108 19.47 11.55 -20.22
N GLY A 109 19.69 10.28 -20.56
CA GLY A 109 20.76 9.46 -19.99
C GLY A 109 20.47 8.90 -18.60
N THR A 110 19.40 9.35 -17.93
CA THR A 110 19.04 9.00 -16.55
C THR A 110 17.86 8.02 -16.51
N PHE A 111 17.89 7.05 -15.58
CA PHE A 111 16.79 6.11 -15.40
C PHE A 111 15.72 6.65 -14.45
N PHE A 112 14.49 6.66 -14.93
CA PHE A 112 13.30 7.02 -14.17
C PHE A 112 12.40 5.81 -14.01
N VAL A 113 11.72 5.72 -12.87
CA VAL A 113 10.57 4.85 -12.72
C VAL A 113 9.35 5.65 -13.15
N VAL A 114 8.65 5.14 -14.16
CA VAL A 114 7.45 5.75 -14.74
C VAL A 114 6.26 4.86 -14.45
N ILE A 115 5.24 5.45 -13.85
CA ILE A 115 3.95 4.83 -13.55
C ILE A 115 2.95 5.45 -14.52
N ARG A 116 2.29 4.61 -15.31
CA ARG A 116 1.19 5.03 -16.18
C ARG A 116 -0.09 4.37 -15.77
N ASP A 117 -1.18 5.10 -15.94
CA ASP A 117 -2.52 4.57 -15.76
C ASP A 117 -2.89 3.60 -16.90
N PRO A 118 -4.05 2.93 -16.81
CA PRO A 118 -4.53 2.04 -17.85
C PRO A 118 -4.81 2.71 -19.22
N GLU A 119 -4.86 4.04 -19.31
CA GLU A 119 -4.97 4.82 -20.57
C GLU A 119 -3.60 5.23 -21.11
N ASN A 120 -2.52 4.71 -20.52
CA ASN A 120 -1.13 5.03 -20.86
C ASN A 120 -0.76 6.49 -20.60
N ARG A 121 -1.52 7.21 -19.77
CA ARG A 121 -1.16 8.55 -19.30
C ARG A 121 -0.10 8.43 -18.21
N VAL A 122 0.94 9.26 -18.27
CA VAL A 122 1.97 9.30 -17.22
C VAL A 122 1.36 9.86 -15.95
N PHE A 123 1.28 9.00 -14.94
CA PHE A 123 0.75 9.31 -13.61
C PHE A 123 1.88 9.77 -12.68
N SER A 124 3.06 9.15 -12.79
CA SER A 124 4.25 9.53 -12.03
C SER A 124 5.51 9.24 -12.82
N GLN A 125 6.51 10.11 -12.66
CA GLN A 125 7.87 9.91 -13.16
C GLN A 125 8.82 10.35 -12.05
N THR A 126 9.65 9.44 -11.56
CA THR A 126 10.56 9.76 -10.45
C THR A 126 11.90 9.10 -10.65
N TRP A 127 12.97 9.86 -10.39
CA TRP A 127 14.32 9.34 -10.36
C TRP A 127 14.58 8.60 -9.04
N HIS A 128 15.23 7.45 -9.11
CA HIS A 128 15.64 6.66 -7.95
C HIS A 128 17.06 6.16 -8.16
N ILE A 129 17.86 6.11 -7.09
CA ILE A 129 19.22 5.57 -7.10
C ILE A 129 19.20 4.08 -7.48
N ASP A 130 18.18 3.33 -7.03
CA ASP A 130 17.90 1.95 -7.43
C ASP A 130 16.50 1.84 -8.04
N PRO A 131 16.34 2.11 -9.35
CA PRO A 131 15.04 2.13 -10.01
C PRO A 131 14.41 0.74 -10.11
N LYS A 132 15.22 -0.34 -10.13
CA LYS A 132 14.73 -1.72 -10.19
C LYS A 132 14.08 -2.12 -8.87
N HIS A 133 14.77 -1.87 -7.75
CA HIS A 133 14.20 -2.10 -6.43
C HIS A 133 12.91 -1.30 -6.24
N ARG A 134 12.93 -0.01 -6.62
CA ARG A 134 11.75 0.84 -6.47
C ARG A 134 10.56 0.40 -7.30
N MET A 135 10.78 -0.02 -8.54
CA MET A 135 9.72 -0.58 -9.39
C MET A 135 9.03 -1.77 -8.72
N ASN A 136 9.81 -2.65 -8.08
CA ASN A 136 9.26 -3.79 -7.34
C ASN A 136 8.45 -3.34 -6.11
N VAL A 137 8.92 -2.31 -5.38
CA VAL A 137 8.17 -1.71 -4.28
C VAL A 137 6.82 -1.16 -4.75
N TYR A 138 6.78 -0.44 -5.87
CA TYR A 138 5.51 0.08 -6.41
C TYR A 138 4.56 -1.03 -6.87
N ARG A 139 5.06 -2.07 -7.53
CA ARG A 139 4.23 -3.23 -7.92
C ARG A 139 3.62 -3.92 -6.71
N LYS A 140 4.41 -4.16 -5.67
CA LYS A 140 3.90 -4.71 -4.41
C LYS A 140 2.88 -3.76 -3.76
N THR A 141 3.13 -2.46 -3.80
CA THR A 141 2.20 -1.47 -3.24
C THR A 141 0.86 -1.49 -3.98
N ALA A 142 0.89 -1.70 -5.31
CA ALA A 142 -0.30 -1.85 -6.13
C ALA A 142 -1.05 -3.16 -5.81
N GLN A 143 -0.33 -4.28 -5.60
CA GLN A 143 -0.93 -5.59 -5.26
C GLN A 143 -1.83 -5.56 -4.03
N ILE A 144 -1.47 -4.78 -3.01
CA ILE A 144 -2.08 -4.85 -1.68
C ILE A 144 -3.16 -3.78 -1.44
N ARG A 145 -3.34 -2.81 -2.35
CA ARG A 145 -4.23 -1.67 -2.15
C ARG A 145 -5.40 -1.71 -3.10
N ASN A 146 -6.57 -1.23 -2.65
CA ASN A 146 -7.57 -0.75 -3.60
C ASN A 146 -6.99 0.46 -4.34
N ARG A 147 -7.48 0.70 -5.58
CA ARG A 147 -7.01 1.77 -6.47
C ARG A 147 -6.79 3.10 -5.74
N VAL A 148 -7.82 3.56 -5.03
CA VAL A 148 -7.85 4.83 -4.28
C VAL A 148 -6.72 4.92 -3.27
N SER A 149 -6.51 3.86 -2.48
CA SER A 149 -5.45 3.84 -1.48
C SER A 149 -4.07 3.89 -2.14
N PHE A 150 -3.86 3.25 -3.29
CA PHE A 150 -2.59 3.30 -4.01
C PHE A 150 -2.29 4.70 -4.51
N GLU A 151 -3.26 5.35 -5.14
CA GLU A 151 -3.18 6.73 -5.60
C GLU A 151 -2.90 7.68 -4.43
N HIS A 152 -3.65 7.58 -3.32
CA HIS A 152 -3.43 8.35 -2.07
C HIS A 152 -2.03 8.22 -1.51
N ARG A 153 -1.45 7.01 -1.49
CA ARG A 153 -0.11 6.81 -0.92
C ARG A 153 0.96 7.61 -1.62
N LEU A 154 0.79 7.74 -2.92
CA LEU A 154 1.74 8.40 -3.78
C LEU A 154 1.38 9.89 -3.97
N GLY A 155 0.36 10.38 -3.27
CA GLY A 155 -0.08 11.78 -3.29
C GLY A 155 -0.86 12.12 -4.56
N PHE A 156 -1.63 11.18 -5.09
CA PHE A 156 -2.32 11.31 -6.38
C PHE A 156 -3.84 11.47 -6.24
N ASP A 157 -4.30 12.05 -5.14
CA ASP A 157 -5.72 12.17 -4.77
C ASP A 157 -6.52 13.01 -5.73
N GLY A 158 -7.06 12.38 -6.77
CA GLY A 158 -8.18 12.87 -7.57
C GLY A 158 -7.93 14.16 -8.37
N ASP A 159 -6.86 14.89 -8.11
CA ASP A 159 -6.48 16.04 -8.89
C ASP A 159 -5.61 15.56 -10.04
N HIS A 160 -6.12 15.79 -11.24
CA HIS A 160 -5.35 15.91 -12.47
C HIS A 160 -4.27 17.01 -12.31
N CYS A 161 -3.26 16.78 -11.46
CA CYS A 161 -2.15 17.68 -11.23
C CYS A 161 -1.18 17.57 -12.40
N GLY A 162 -1.49 18.27 -13.50
CA GLY A 162 -0.73 19.45 -13.91
C GLY A 162 0.78 19.37 -14.10
N TRP A 163 1.46 18.22 -14.09
CA TRP A 163 2.92 18.16 -14.36
C TRP A 163 3.27 18.26 -15.86
N ARG A 164 2.35 18.77 -16.70
CA ARG A 164 2.53 18.86 -18.15
C ARG A 164 3.12 20.17 -18.68
N GLU A 165 3.48 21.16 -17.85
CA GLU A 165 3.91 22.47 -18.39
C GLU A 165 5.34 22.92 -18.12
N THR A 166 6.12 22.34 -17.20
CA THR A 166 7.46 22.90 -16.90
C THR A 166 8.63 22.39 -17.75
N ALA A 167 8.43 21.43 -18.66
CA ALA A 167 9.52 20.90 -19.49
C ALA A 167 9.59 21.49 -20.91
N LYS A 168 8.63 22.36 -21.31
CA LYS A 168 8.61 22.95 -22.67
C LYS A 168 8.97 24.42 -22.76
N GLU A 169 9.17 25.13 -21.65
CA GLU A 169 9.47 26.58 -21.67
C GLU A 169 10.96 26.93 -21.58
N ASN A 170 11.88 25.95 -21.56
CA ASN A 170 13.33 26.21 -21.57
C ASN A 170 14.06 25.58 -22.77
N ALA A 171 13.35 25.37 -23.88
CA ALA A 171 13.92 24.90 -25.13
C ALA A 171 13.65 25.91 -26.26
N ASP A 172 14.06 27.16 -26.04
CA ASP A 172 14.34 28.16 -27.08
C ASP A 172 15.71 28.81 -26.79
#